data_AF-A0A1X0XPT7-F1
#
_entry.id   AF-A0A1X0XPT7-F1
#
_cell.length_a   1.000
_cell.length_b   1.000
_cell.length_c   1.000
_cell.angle_alpha   90.00
_cell.angle_beta   90.00
_cell.angle_gamma   90.00
#
_symmetry.space_group_name_H-M   'P 1'
#
loop_
_entity.id
_entity.type
_entity.pdbx_description
1 polymer ?
#
loop_
_entity_poly.entity_id
_entity_poly.type
_entity_poly.pdbx_seq_one_letter_code
_entity_poly.pdbx_strand_id
1 'polypeptide(L)'
;MRYLPWLLAACLLFAAPLHAAGQNDTDSIDRQEAAPSDTSELSIEQLRQAAENGDPGAQFNLGLAFQNGRDVPTDPVQAAIWYRKAAEQGLAEAQYNLAILYSRGEGVETDPAQAADWYRQAAERGLAQAQYNLGLLYLEGTGVTQDDAAAARWFRKAADQGHTGAQFSLAGLYAAGRGVDQDYAEAARLYELAAEQGEVAAHCNLGDIYADSDNPRHDDNQALECYRNGALRGDANAQFNMGVFYLTGRGTVENRVKAFAWFSLAAENGQADAARNVEILKKELTGTEQAMADVEARELRRQLGQ
;
A
#
# COMPACT_ATOMS: atom_id res chain seq x y z
N MET A 1 27.31 1.74 42.62
CA MET A 1 27.51 2.50 41.37
C MET A 1 26.24 2.30 40.54
N ARG A 2 25.18 3.05 40.79
CA ARG A 2 24.76 4.28 40.09
C ARG A 2 24.73 4.13 38.55
N TYR A 3 23.52 3.84 38.06
CA TYR A 3 22.86 4.32 36.83
C TYR A 3 23.74 4.56 35.58
N LEU A 4 23.49 3.75 34.55
CA LEU A 4 23.75 4.12 33.15
C LEU A 4 22.53 3.75 32.27
N PRO A 5 21.41 4.49 32.30
CA PRO A 5 20.26 4.23 31.43
C PRO A 5 20.35 4.92 30.05
N TRP A 6 21.52 5.43 29.64
CA TRP A 6 21.63 6.35 28.49
C TRP A 6 22.12 5.74 27.17
N LEU A 7 22.20 4.41 27.03
CA LEU A 7 22.59 3.77 25.75
C LEU A 7 21.49 2.95 25.07
N LEU A 8 20.30 2.83 25.68
CA LEU A 8 19.15 2.14 25.07
C LEU A 8 18.00 3.08 24.67
N ALA A 9 18.10 4.38 24.96
CA ALA A 9 17.05 5.39 24.71
C ALA A 9 17.35 6.34 23.52
N ALA A 10 18.22 5.94 22.59
CA ALA A 10 18.63 6.78 21.45
C ALA A 10 18.24 6.20 20.06
N CYS A 11 17.19 5.39 19.99
CA CYS A 11 16.54 5.02 18.72
C CYS A 11 15.06 5.43 18.66
N LEU A 12 14.64 6.39 19.49
CA LEU A 12 13.30 6.98 19.38
C LEU A 12 13.36 8.21 18.47
N LEU A 13 12.44 8.22 17.50
CA LEU A 13 12.09 9.32 16.61
C LEU A 13 13.12 9.63 15.51
N PHE A 14 13.32 8.69 14.59
CA PHE A 14 13.16 9.09 13.19
C PHE A 14 11.75 8.70 12.80
N ALA A 15 10.90 9.69 12.57
CA ALA A 15 9.85 9.52 11.58
C ALA A 15 10.58 9.05 10.32
N ALA A 16 10.54 7.73 10.06
CA ALA A 16 10.83 7.26 8.74
C ALA A 16 9.97 8.13 7.80
N PRO A 17 10.50 8.57 6.64
CA PRO A 17 9.61 9.14 5.65
C PRO A 17 8.43 8.17 5.53
N LEU A 18 7.21 8.67 5.34
CA LEU A 18 6.16 7.86 4.75
C LEU A 18 6.76 7.33 3.43
N HIS A 19 7.47 6.21 3.50
CA HIS A 19 7.60 5.32 2.39
C HIS A 19 6.16 4.94 2.20
N ALA A 20 5.59 5.41 1.09
CA ALA A 20 4.45 4.77 0.50
C ALA A 20 4.87 3.30 0.32
N ALA A 21 4.66 2.49 1.35
CA ALA A 21 4.63 1.05 1.27
C ALA A 21 3.31 0.69 0.59
N GLY A 22 3.13 1.22 -0.62
CA GLY A 22 2.38 0.56 -1.67
C GLY A 22 3.45 -0.05 -2.57
N GLN A 23 4.13 -1.09 -2.08
CA GLN A 23 4.83 -1.97 -3.00
C GLN A 23 3.77 -2.61 -3.88
N ASN A 24 3.63 -2.07 -5.09
CA ASN A 24 3.06 -2.72 -6.24
C ASN A 24 1.75 -3.49 -6.04
N ASP A 25 0.65 -2.76 -5.81
CA ASP A 25 -0.64 -3.13 -6.43
C ASP A 25 -0.62 -2.85 -7.96
N THR A 26 0.56 -2.88 -8.58
CA THR A 26 0.72 -2.96 -10.03
C THR A 26 0.72 -4.41 -10.52
N ASP A 27 0.87 -5.39 -9.62
CA ASP A 27 0.80 -6.81 -9.96
C ASP A 27 -0.63 -7.37 -9.88
N SER A 28 -1.55 -6.70 -9.19
CA SER A 28 -2.98 -6.80 -9.50
C SER A 28 -3.28 -5.84 -10.65
N ILE A 29 -2.85 -6.19 -11.86
CA ILE A 29 -3.82 -6.08 -12.95
C ILE A 29 -4.93 -7.05 -12.55
N ASP A 30 -5.82 -6.59 -11.65
CA ASP A 30 -7.15 -7.16 -11.51
C ASP A 30 -7.59 -7.44 -12.93
N ARG A 31 -8.02 -8.67 -13.21
CA ARG A 31 -8.60 -9.02 -14.50
C ARG A 31 -9.61 -7.92 -14.81
N GLN A 32 -9.21 -6.97 -15.65
CA GLN A 32 -9.99 -5.74 -15.80
C GLN A 32 -11.30 -6.19 -16.39
N GLU A 33 -12.35 -6.03 -15.59
CA GLU A 33 -13.69 -6.41 -15.99
C GLU A 33 -13.97 -5.62 -17.27
N ALA A 34 -14.42 -6.33 -18.31
CA ALA A 34 -14.77 -5.68 -19.57
C ALA A 34 -15.71 -4.51 -19.27
N ALA A 35 -15.60 -3.42 -20.04
CA ALA A 35 -16.55 -2.32 -19.91
C ALA A 35 -17.99 -2.89 -19.91
N PRO A 36 -18.94 -2.32 -19.17
CA PRO A 36 -20.26 -2.90 -18.91
C PRO A 36 -21.17 -3.11 -20.14
N SER A 37 -20.63 -3.03 -21.35
CA SER A 37 -21.28 -3.44 -22.60
C SER A 37 -21.17 -4.95 -22.83
N ASP A 38 -22.23 -5.54 -23.39
CA ASP A 38 -22.40 -6.94 -23.82
C ASP A 38 -21.42 -7.39 -24.95
N THR A 39 -20.32 -6.65 -25.15
CA THR A 39 -19.41 -6.83 -26.28
C THR A 39 -18.20 -7.72 -25.97
N SER A 40 -18.05 -8.17 -24.71
CA SER A 40 -16.96 -9.05 -24.26
C SER A 40 -17.02 -10.47 -24.84
N GLU A 41 -18.19 -10.86 -25.36
CA GLU A 41 -18.46 -12.13 -26.04
C GLU A 41 -18.36 -12.05 -27.57
N LEU A 42 -18.18 -10.84 -28.15
CA LEU A 42 -18.04 -10.69 -29.58
C LEU A 42 -16.73 -11.33 -30.08
N SER A 43 -16.79 -11.94 -31.27
CA SER A 43 -15.57 -12.30 -32.00
C SER A 43 -14.76 -11.05 -32.34
N ILE A 44 -13.44 -11.18 -32.53
CA ILE A 44 -12.57 -10.03 -32.83
C ILE A 44 -13.04 -9.23 -34.05
N GLU A 45 -13.62 -9.89 -35.06
CA GLU A 45 -14.14 -9.24 -36.26
C GLU A 45 -15.39 -8.38 -35.95
N GLN A 46 -16.34 -8.94 -35.21
CA GLN A 46 -17.52 -8.19 -34.78
C GLN A 46 -17.15 -7.04 -33.84
N LEU A 47 -16.17 -7.25 -32.97
CA LEU A 47 -15.64 -6.24 -32.07
C LEU A 47 -14.99 -5.08 -32.84
N ARG A 48 -14.19 -5.39 -33.86
CA ARG A 48 -13.63 -4.37 -34.78
C ARG A 48 -14.72 -3.58 -35.48
N GLN A 49 -15.70 -4.26 -36.06
CA GLN A 49 -16.80 -3.59 -36.75
C GLN A 49 -17.58 -2.67 -35.81
N ALA A 50 -17.90 -3.11 -34.59
CA ALA A 50 -18.59 -2.27 -33.60
C ALA A 50 -17.73 -1.07 -33.16
N ALA A 51 -16.44 -1.28 -32.93
CA ALA A 51 -15.51 -0.22 -32.55
C ALA A 51 -15.34 0.84 -33.65
N GLU A 52 -15.27 0.41 -34.91
CA GLU A 52 -15.23 1.27 -36.10
C GLU A 52 -16.52 2.07 -36.29
N ASN A 53 -17.67 1.47 -35.94
CA ASN A 53 -18.96 2.15 -35.93
C ASN A 53 -19.14 3.14 -34.75
N GLY A 54 -18.14 3.26 -33.89
CA GLY A 54 -18.11 4.26 -32.82
C GLY A 54 -18.56 3.77 -31.45
N ASP A 55 -18.87 2.49 -31.27
CA ASP A 55 -19.31 1.98 -29.96
C ASP A 55 -18.16 2.06 -28.93
N PRO A 56 -18.31 2.84 -27.83
CA PRO A 56 -17.21 3.08 -26.88
C PRO A 56 -16.83 1.82 -26.09
N GLY A 57 -17.79 0.91 -25.83
CA GLY A 57 -17.53 -0.36 -25.16
C GLY A 57 -16.70 -1.30 -26.03
N ALA A 58 -17.04 -1.40 -27.32
CA ALA A 58 -16.29 -2.15 -28.32
C ALA A 58 -14.89 -1.55 -28.55
N GLN A 59 -14.76 -0.22 -28.61
CA GLN A 59 -13.46 0.44 -28.69
C GLN A 59 -12.60 0.11 -27.47
N PHE A 60 -13.14 0.20 -26.26
CA PHE A 60 -12.41 -0.19 -25.05
C PHE A 60 -11.99 -1.66 -25.06
N ASN A 61 -12.92 -2.57 -25.39
CA ASN A 61 -12.64 -4.00 -25.43
C ASN A 61 -11.65 -4.37 -26.54
N LEU A 62 -11.63 -3.64 -27.66
CA LEU A 62 -10.60 -3.80 -28.69
C LEU A 62 -9.23 -3.30 -28.20
N GLY A 63 -9.21 -2.22 -27.41
CA GLY A 63 -8.02 -1.77 -26.70
C GLY A 63 -7.46 -2.85 -25.76
N LEU A 64 -8.32 -3.48 -24.96
CA LEU A 64 -7.95 -4.61 -24.09
C LEU A 64 -7.44 -5.81 -24.90
N ALA A 65 -8.07 -6.13 -26.04
CA ALA A 65 -7.65 -7.23 -26.89
C ALA A 65 -6.21 -7.03 -27.39
N PHE A 66 -5.88 -5.82 -27.85
CA PHE A 66 -4.52 -5.46 -28.26
C PHE A 66 -3.54 -5.37 -27.09
N GLN A 67 -3.97 -4.96 -25.90
CA GLN A 67 -3.08 -4.92 -24.73
C GLN A 67 -2.72 -6.34 -24.23
N ASN A 68 -3.71 -7.23 -24.15
CA ASN A 68 -3.56 -8.56 -23.55
C ASN A 68 -3.24 -9.67 -24.57
N GLY A 69 -3.28 -9.37 -25.87
CA GLY A 69 -3.07 -10.36 -26.92
C GLY A 69 -4.22 -11.37 -27.05
N ARG A 70 -5.45 -10.96 -26.74
CA ARG A 70 -6.64 -11.82 -26.85
C ARG A 70 -7.12 -11.85 -28.29
N ASP A 71 -6.92 -12.98 -28.96
CA ASP A 71 -7.31 -13.22 -30.37
C ASP A 71 -6.62 -12.31 -31.42
N VAL A 72 -5.73 -11.41 -30.98
CA VAL A 72 -4.83 -10.57 -31.79
C VAL A 72 -3.43 -10.56 -31.16
N PRO A 73 -2.35 -10.32 -31.92
CA PRO A 73 -1.05 -10.03 -31.33
C PRO A 73 -1.11 -8.80 -30.42
N THR A 74 -0.31 -8.81 -29.34
CA THR A 74 -0.17 -7.65 -28.47
C THR A 74 0.38 -6.45 -29.26
N ASP A 75 -0.29 -5.31 -29.15
CA ASP A 75 0.10 -4.06 -29.80
C ASP A 75 -0.31 -2.87 -28.90
N PRO A 76 0.61 -2.35 -28.06
CA PRO A 76 0.28 -1.26 -27.14
C PRO A 76 -0.05 0.05 -27.86
N VAL A 77 0.45 0.26 -29.10
CA VAL A 77 0.12 1.44 -29.90
C VAL A 77 -1.34 1.37 -30.35
N GLN A 78 -1.79 0.20 -30.82
CA GLN A 78 -3.20 0.00 -31.15
C GLN A 78 -4.09 0.09 -29.89
N ALA A 79 -3.65 -0.46 -28.76
CA ALA A 79 -4.38 -0.34 -27.50
C ALA A 79 -4.60 1.15 -27.13
N ALA A 80 -3.55 1.97 -27.20
CA ALA A 80 -3.65 3.40 -26.93
C ALA A 80 -4.60 4.15 -27.87
N ILE A 81 -4.60 3.80 -29.16
CA ILE A 81 -5.50 4.39 -30.16
C ILE A 81 -6.96 4.09 -29.80
N TRP A 82 -7.27 2.83 -29.47
CA TRP A 82 -8.64 2.41 -29.19
C TRP A 82 -9.14 2.91 -27.83
N TYR A 83 -8.28 2.90 -26.80
CA TYR A 83 -8.60 3.54 -25.53
C TYR A 83 -8.85 5.03 -25.68
N ARG A 84 -8.05 5.74 -26.48
CA ARG A 84 -8.29 7.17 -26.75
C ARG A 84 -9.66 7.42 -27.34
N LYS A 85 -10.06 6.66 -28.36
CA LYS A 85 -11.39 6.82 -28.96
C LYS A 85 -12.51 6.61 -27.94
N ALA A 86 -12.41 5.58 -27.09
CA ALA A 86 -13.40 5.33 -26.04
C ALA A 86 -13.36 6.39 -24.93
N ALA A 87 -12.16 6.86 -24.56
CA ALA A 87 -11.93 7.85 -23.51
C ALA A 87 -12.47 9.24 -23.90
N GLU A 88 -12.32 9.62 -25.17
CA GLU A 88 -12.87 10.86 -25.75
C GLU A 88 -14.42 10.85 -25.75
N GLN A 89 -15.03 9.66 -25.77
CA GLN A 89 -16.48 9.47 -25.60
C GLN A 89 -16.91 9.45 -24.12
N GLY A 90 -15.98 9.55 -23.18
CA GLY A 90 -16.26 9.65 -21.76
C GLY A 90 -16.38 8.32 -21.02
N LEU A 91 -15.90 7.21 -21.60
CA LEU A 91 -15.83 5.93 -20.88
C LEU A 91 -14.71 5.99 -19.82
N ALA A 92 -15.06 5.88 -18.54
CA ALA A 92 -14.14 6.12 -17.43
C ALA A 92 -13.00 5.10 -17.37
N GLU A 93 -13.29 3.84 -17.69
CA GLU A 93 -12.34 2.72 -17.75
C GLU A 93 -11.31 2.95 -18.87
N ALA A 94 -11.75 3.48 -20.01
CA ALA A 94 -10.86 3.84 -21.11
C ALA A 94 -9.97 5.04 -20.76
N GLN A 95 -10.52 6.05 -20.08
CA GLN A 95 -9.76 7.20 -19.57
C GLN A 95 -8.69 6.74 -18.58
N TYR A 96 -9.05 5.85 -17.65
CA TYR A 96 -8.12 5.25 -16.69
C TYR A 96 -7.00 4.45 -17.37
N ASN A 97 -7.34 3.57 -18.30
CA ASN A 97 -6.34 2.77 -19.00
C ASN A 97 -5.43 3.63 -19.89
N LEU A 98 -5.97 4.65 -20.55
CA LEU A 98 -5.14 5.59 -21.30
C LEU A 98 -4.19 6.38 -20.39
N ALA A 99 -4.63 6.75 -19.18
CA ALA A 99 -3.78 7.40 -18.19
C ALA A 99 -2.61 6.49 -17.76
N ILE A 100 -2.86 5.19 -17.56
CA ILE A 100 -1.80 4.21 -17.28
C ILE A 100 -0.79 4.16 -18.42
N LEU A 101 -1.24 4.09 -19.67
CA LEU A 101 -0.34 4.05 -20.84
C LEU A 101 0.57 5.28 -20.89
N TYR A 102 0.01 6.47 -20.67
CA TYR A 102 0.79 7.70 -20.57
C TYR A 102 1.74 7.73 -19.38
N SER A 103 1.36 7.16 -18.23
CA SER A 103 2.21 7.07 -17.05
C SER A 103 3.41 6.15 -17.26
N ARG A 104 3.26 5.09 -18.06
CA ARG A 104 4.28 4.05 -18.27
C ARG A 104 5.06 4.18 -19.59
N GLY A 105 4.57 5.00 -20.53
CA GLY A 105 5.14 5.10 -21.88
C GLY A 105 4.85 3.85 -22.73
N GLU A 106 3.72 3.17 -22.49
CA GLU A 106 3.34 1.96 -23.20
C GLU A 106 2.48 2.32 -24.42
N GLY A 107 3.04 2.22 -25.63
CA GLY A 107 2.32 2.54 -26.88
C GLY A 107 2.11 4.03 -27.14
N VAL A 108 2.48 4.88 -26.18
CA VAL A 108 2.55 6.34 -26.24
C VAL A 108 3.85 6.80 -25.57
N GLU A 109 4.32 8.02 -25.86
CA GLU A 109 5.42 8.60 -25.09
C GLU A 109 4.97 8.91 -23.66
N THR A 110 5.84 8.70 -22.68
CA THR A 110 5.54 8.99 -21.28
C THR A 110 5.21 10.48 -21.11
N ASP A 111 4.03 10.77 -20.58
CA ASP A 111 3.58 12.13 -20.31
C ASP A 111 2.75 12.14 -19.01
N PRO A 112 3.38 12.46 -17.86
CA PRO A 112 2.71 12.51 -16.57
C PRO A 112 1.57 13.55 -16.51
N ALA A 113 1.65 14.63 -17.27
CA ALA A 113 0.60 15.65 -17.28
C ALA A 113 -0.64 15.14 -18.02
N GLN A 114 -0.46 14.48 -19.17
CA GLN A 114 -1.55 13.77 -19.86
C GLN A 114 -2.14 12.65 -18.99
N ALA A 115 -1.30 11.86 -18.31
CA ALA A 115 -1.77 10.84 -17.38
C ALA A 115 -2.66 11.45 -16.28
N ALA A 116 -2.22 12.56 -15.67
CA ALA A 116 -3.00 13.25 -14.65
C ALA A 116 -4.35 13.78 -15.18
N ASP A 117 -4.37 14.31 -16.40
CA ASP A 117 -5.60 14.82 -17.03
C ASP A 117 -6.60 13.69 -17.31
N TRP A 118 -6.13 12.54 -17.79
CA TRP A 118 -6.98 11.37 -18.03
C TRP A 118 -7.47 10.71 -16.74
N TYR A 119 -6.59 10.57 -15.73
CA TYR A 119 -7.02 10.12 -14.40
C TYR A 119 -8.05 11.06 -13.80
N ARG A 120 -7.90 12.38 -13.94
CA ARG A 120 -8.89 13.37 -13.46
C ARG A 120 -10.25 13.15 -14.10
N GLN A 121 -10.31 12.97 -15.41
CA GLN A 121 -11.59 12.74 -16.11
C GLN A 121 -12.27 11.43 -15.67
N ALA A 122 -11.51 10.37 -15.45
CA ALA A 122 -12.03 9.10 -14.94
C ALA A 122 -12.47 9.21 -13.46
N ALA A 123 -11.68 9.91 -12.65
CA ALA A 123 -11.95 10.12 -11.23
C ALA A 123 -13.21 10.97 -10.98
N GLU A 124 -13.43 11.99 -11.80
CA GLU A 124 -14.64 12.82 -11.79
C GLU A 124 -15.90 12.04 -12.17
N ARG A 125 -15.76 10.94 -12.92
CA ARG A 125 -16.84 10.00 -13.24
C ARG A 125 -17.06 8.93 -12.17
N GLY A 126 -16.29 8.96 -11.09
CA GLY A 126 -16.49 8.09 -9.94
C GLY A 126 -15.58 6.86 -9.89
N LEU A 127 -14.70 6.63 -10.87
CA LEU A 127 -13.86 5.43 -10.86
C LEU A 127 -12.85 5.47 -9.70
N ALA A 128 -13.00 4.58 -8.72
CA ALA A 128 -12.24 4.58 -7.48
C ALA A 128 -10.72 4.44 -7.71
N GLN A 129 -10.30 3.59 -8.65
CA GLN A 129 -8.89 3.40 -9.01
C GLN A 129 -8.28 4.69 -9.60
N ALA A 130 -9.04 5.43 -10.42
CA ALA A 130 -8.60 6.71 -10.95
C ALA A 130 -8.52 7.79 -9.87
N GLN A 131 -9.47 7.80 -8.92
CA GLN A 131 -9.43 8.70 -7.77
C GLN A 131 -8.21 8.42 -6.89
N TYR A 132 -7.90 7.15 -6.62
CA TYR A 132 -6.70 6.76 -5.89
C TYR A 132 -5.42 7.20 -6.60
N ASN A 133 -5.26 6.86 -7.89
CA ASN A 133 -4.06 7.22 -8.65
C ASN A 133 -3.90 8.74 -8.79
N LEU A 134 -4.98 9.48 -9.00
CA LEU A 134 -4.92 10.94 -9.01
C LEU A 134 -4.51 11.50 -7.64
N GLY A 135 -4.96 10.89 -6.55
CA GLY A 135 -4.51 11.22 -5.20
C GLY A 135 -3.00 11.04 -5.04
N LEU A 136 -2.43 9.94 -5.54
CA LEU A 136 -0.98 9.71 -5.54
C LEU A 136 -0.23 10.77 -6.36
N LEU A 137 -0.72 11.12 -7.55
CA LEU A 137 -0.09 12.16 -8.38
C LEU A 137 -0.04 13.51 -7.67
N TYR A 138 -1.11 13.90 -6.96
CA TYR A 138 -1.09 15.12 -6.13
C TYR A 138 -0.18 15.01 -4.91
N LEU A 139 -0.06 13.83 -4.30
CA LEU A 139 0.82 13.61 -3.15
C LEU A 139 2.31 13.73 -3.53
N GLU A 140 2.66 13.28 -4.73
CA GLU A 140 4.04 13.24 -5.24
C GLU A 140 4.41 14.48 -6.08
N GLY A 141 3.43 15.21 -6.61
CA GLY A 141 3.66 16.28 -7.58
C GLY A 141 4.05 15.77 -8.97
N THR A 142 3.62 14.57 -9.33
CA THR A 142 3.93 13.93 -10.62
C THR A 142 2.90 14.35 -11.66
N GLY A 143 3.28 15.15 -12.66
CA GLY A 143 2.37 15.64 -13.70
C GLY A 143 1.38 16.73 -13.24
N VAL A 144 1.34 17.02 -11.94
CA VAL A 144 0.56 18.09 -11.30
C VAL A 144 1.41 18.78 -10.25
N THR A 145 1.02 19.98 -9.81
CA THR A 145 1.64 20.58 -8.63
C THR A 145 1.27 19.77 -7.38
N GLN A 146 2.27 19.45 -6.54
CA GLN A 146 2.04 18.72 -5.30
C GLN A 146 1.05 19.46 -4.40
N ASP A 147 0.03 18.75 -3.90
CA ASP A 147 -1.04 19.25 -3.05
C ASP A 147 -1.62 18.12 -2.20
N ASP A 148 -1.13 18.00 -0.95
CA ASP A 148 -1.61 16.99 0.00
C ASP A 148 -3.11 17.11 0.30
N ALA A 149 -3.68 18.32 0.26
CA ALA A 149 -5.10 18.51 0.51
C ALA A 149 -5.94 18.02 -0.69
N ALA A 150 -5.44 18.20 -1.92
CA ALA A 150 -6.04 17.57 -3.10
C ALA A 150 -5.93 16.05 -3.04
N ALA A 151 -4.78 15.52 -2.65
CA ALA A 151 -4.58 14.09 -2.46
C ALA A 151 -5.59 13.51 -1.46
N ALA A 152 -5.73 14.12 -0.28
CA ALA A 152 -6.69 13.69 0.74
C ALA A 152 -8.14 13.70 0.23
N ARG A 153 -8.54 14.72 -0.55
CA ARG A 153 -9.89 14.79 -1.13
C ARG A 153 -10.15 13.64 -2.10
N TRP A 154 -9.18 13.27 -2.93
CA TRP A 154 -9.32 12.18 -3.89
C TRP A 154 -9.26 10.82 -3.24
N PHE A 155 -8.33 10.60 -2.29
CA PHE A 155 -8.30 9.39 -1.49
C PHE A 155 -9.59 9.17 -0.72
N ARG A 156 -10.20 10.23 -0.17
CA ARG A 156 -11.49 10.11 0.52
C ARG A 156 -12.58 9.55 -0.40
N LYS A 157 -12.72 10.09 -1.61
CA LYS A 157 -13.71 9.61 -2.58
C LYS A 157 -13.50 8.14 -2.94
N ALA A 158 -12.25 7.68 -3.08
CA ALA A 158 -11.94 6.28 -3.35
C ALA A 158 -12.17 5.40 -2.11
N ALA A 159 -11.80 5.87 -0.92
CA ALA A 159 -11.97 5.18 0.34
C ALA A 159 -13.45 4.98 0.71
N ASP A 160 -14.30 5.97 0.43
CA ASP A 160 -15.76 5.89 0.60
C ASP A 160 -16.39 4.82 -0.31
N GLN A 161 -15.70 4.43 -1.39
CA GLN A 161 -16.08 3.33 -2.28
C GLN A 161 -15.44 1.99 -1.89
N GLY A 162 -14.72 1.94 -0.77
CA GLY A 162 -14.05 0.72 -0.30
C GLY A 162 -12.67 0.46 -0.91
N HIS A 163 -12.03 1.43 -1.57
CA HIS A 163 -10.70 1.20 -2.15
C HIS A 163 -9.63 1.10 -1.05
N THR A 164 -9.09 -0.09 -0.80
CA THR A 164 -8.12 -0.41 0.27
C THR A 164 -6.91 0.53 0.28
N GLY A 165 -6.20 0.68 -0.85
CA GLY A 165 -5.03 1.56 -0.92
C GLY A 165 -5.33 3.03 -0.62
N ALA A 166 -6.55 3.50 -0.91
CA ALA A 166 -6.98 4.86 -0.62
C ALA A 166 -7.32 5.05 0.85
N GLN A 167 -7.94 4.04 1.50
CA GLN A 167 -8.15 4.04 2.94
C GLN A 167 -6.81 4.10 3.69
N PHE A 168 -5.85 3.24 3.30
CA PHE A 168 -4.50 3.23 3.87
C PHE A 168 -3.77 4.57 3.69
N SER A 169 -3.79 5.13 2.48
CA SER A 169 -3.12 6.40 2.19
C SER A 169 -3.77 7.57 2.92
N LEU A 170 -5.11 7.62 2.97
CA LEU A 170 -5.85 8.66 3.69
C LEU A 170 -5.61 8.58 5.19
N ALA A 171 -5.53 7.37 5.76
CA ALA A 171 -5.18 7.16 7.17
C ALA A 171 -3.83 7.79 7.50
N GLY A 172 -2.82 7.60 6.65
CA GLY A 172 -1.50 8.22 6.81
C GLY A 172 -1.54 9.75 6.79
N LEU A 173 -2.37 10.34 5.93
CA LEU A 173 -2.56 11.79 5.88
C LEU A 173 -3.19 12.33 7.16
N TYR A 174 -4.20 11.65 7.70
CA TYR A 174 -4.81 12.01 8.99
C TYR A 174 -3.87 11.82 10.17
N ALA A 175 -3.09 10.72 10.21
CA ALA A 175 -2.12 10.48 11.26
C ALA A 175 -1.03 11.56 11.27
N ALA A 176 -0.62 12.06 10.10
CA ALA A 176 0.43 13.06 9.96
C ALA A 176 -0.08 14.52 9.97
N GLY A 177 -1.40 14.75 9.92
CA GLY A 177 -1.96 16.10 9.75
C GLY A 177 -1.53 16.78 8.43
N ARG A 178 -1.35 15.99 7.36
CA ARG A 178 -0.89 16.48 6.04
C ARG A 178 -2.07 16.66 5.09
N GLY A 179 -2.34 17.90 4.69
CA GLY A 179 -3.46 18.23 3.80
C GLY A 179 -4.85 18.12 4.45
N VAL A 180 -4.90 17.63 5.70
CA VAL A 180 -6.07 17.53 6.57
C VAL A 180 -5.63 17.82 8.00
N ASP A 181 -6.55 18.24 8.86
CA ASP A 181 -6.27 18.33 10.29
C ASP A 181 -5.92 16.94 10.84
N GLN A 182 -4.96 16.88 11.75
CA GLN A 182 -4.54 15.62 12.34
C GLN A 182 -5.69 14.99 13.12
N ASP A 183 -5.99 13.72 12.81
CA ASP A 183 -7.06 12.97 13.46
C ASP A 183 -6.67 11.49 13.60
N TYR A 184 -6.12 11.14 14.77
CA TYR A 184 -5.73 9.78 15.07
C TYR A 184 -6.92 8.80 15.14
N ALA A 185 -8.13 9.29 15.44
CA ALA A 185 -9.30 8.44 15.51
C ALA A 185 -9.73 8.01 14.11
N GLU A 186 -9.77 8.95 13.18
CA GLU A 186 -10.09 8.67 11.78
C GLU A 186 -8.98 7.89 11.08
N ALA A 187 -7.71 8.19 11.39
CA ALA A 187 -6.58 7.40 10.91
C ALA A 187 -6.66 5.94 11.38
N ALA A 188 -6.91 5.70 12.67
CA ALA A 188 -7.06 4.34 13.21
C ALA A 188 -8.21 3.60 12.51
N ARG A 189 -9.38 4.23 12.37
CA ARG A 189 -10.55 3.65 11.70
C ARG A 189 -10.25 3.25 10.25
N LEU A 190 -9.53 4.09 9.51
CA LEU A 190 -9.19 3.82 8.11
C LEU A 190 -8.12 2.72 7.97
N TYR A 191 -7.13 2.67 8.88
CA TYR A 191 -6.20 1.55 8.93
C TYR A 191 -6.89 0.24 9.32
N GLU A 192 -7.83 0.25 10.25
CA GLU A 192 -8.65 -0.93 10.58
C GLU A 192 -9.40 -1.45 9.35
N LEU A 193 -10.06 -0.57 8.59
CA LEU A 193 -10.74 -0.95 7.34
C LEU A 193 -9.77 -1.54 6.28
N ALA A 194 -8.59 -0.93 6.11
CA ALA A 194 -7.61 -1.43 5.17
C ALA A 194 -7.07 -2.81 5.61
N ALA A 195 -6.80 -2.99 6.91
CA ALA A 195 -6.34 -4.23 7.50
C ALA A 195 -7.36 -5.38 7.33
N GLU A 196 -8.66 -5.10 7.51
CA GLU A 196 -9.75 -6.06 7.28
C GLU A 196 -9.80 -6.54 5.82
N GLN A 197 -9.38 -5.70 4.88
CA GLN A 197 -9.32 -6.01 3.45
C GLN A 197 -7.97 -6.60 3.00
N GLY A 198 -7.09 -6.91 3.96
CA GLY A 198 -5.84 -7.62 3.69
C GLY A 198 -4.61 -6.74 3.55
N GLU A 199 -4.72 -5.41 3.72
CA GLU A 199 -3.55 -4.53 3.75
C GLU A 199 -2.73 -4.81 5.02
N VAL A 200 -1.66 -5.58 4.87
CA VAL A 200 -0.89 -6.08 6.01
C VAL A 200 -0.20 -4.93 6.74
N ALA A 201 0.35 -3.96 6.01
CA ALA A 201 1.07 -2.82 6.58
C ALA A 201 0.17 -1.94 7.45
N ALA A 202 -1.14 -1.96 7.22
CA ALA A 202 -2.11 -1.21 8.01
C ALA A 202 -2.09 -1.62 9.49
N HIS A 203 -1.80 -2.89 9.80
CA HIS A 203 -1.66 -3.36 11.18
C HIS A 203 -0.45 -2.72 11.89
N CYS A 204 0.67 -2.55 11.18
CA CYS A 204 1.85 -1.89 11.75
C CYS A 204 1.55 -0.42 12.03
N ASN A 205 0.99 0.29 11.05
CA ASN A 205 0.69 1.71 11.19
C ASN A 205 -0.40 1.99 12.24
N LEU A 206 -1.39 1.11 12.37
CA LEU A 206 -2.36 1.15 13.46
C LEU A 206 -1.68 0.95 14.82
N GLY A 207 -0.73 0.02 14.89
CA GLY A 207 0.11 -0.16 16.08
C GLY A 207 0.90 1.09 16.42
N ASP A 208 1.47 1.78 15.42
CA ASP A 208 2.22 3.02 15.62
C ASP A 208 1.34 4.16 16.15
N ILE A 209 0.09 4.27 15.71
CA ILE A 209 -0.89 5.20 16.29
C ILE A 209 -1.07 4.92 17.78
N TYR A 210 -1.29 3.66 18.16
CA TYR A 210 -1.51 3.30 19.56
C TYR A 210 -0.23 3.36 20.41
N ALA A 211 0.95 3.21 19.79
CA ALA A 211 2.24 3.28 20.46
C ALA A 211 2.78 4.72 20.62
N ASP A 212 2.18 5.72 19.98
CA ASP A 212 2.59 7.11 20.15
C ASP A 212 2.13 7.64 21.51
N SER A 213 3.07 7.87 22.44
CA SER A 213 2.75 8.36 23.79
C SER A 213 2.18 9.78 23.81
N ASP A 214 2.39 10.55 22.73
CA ASP A 214 1.87 11.91 22.61
C ASP A 214 0.45 11.93 22.00
N ASN A 215 -0.04 10.79 21.50
CA ASN A 215 -1.38 10.63 20.98
C ASN A 215 -2.41 10.39 22.12
N PRO A 216 -3.54 11.12 22.16
CA PRO A 216 -4.63 10.87 23.12
C PRO A 216 -5.20 9.44 23.12
N ARG A 217 -5.01 8.67 22.04
CA ARG A 217 -5.42 7.27 21.91
C ARG A 217 -4.34 6.27 22.32
N HIS A 218 -3.20 6.71 22.87
CA HIS A 218 -2.11 5.83 23.27
C HIS A 218 -2.57 4.65 24.13
N ASP A 219 -2.26 3.43 23.68
CA ASP A 219 -2.50 2.18 24.38
C ASP A 219 -1.49 1.11 23.91
N ASP A 220 -0.47 0.88 24.74
CA ASP A 220 0.58 -0.10 24.44
C ASP A 220 0.05 -1.54 24.28
N ASN A 221 -1.07 -1.90 24.92
CA ASN A 221 -1.62 -3.25 24.75
C ASN A 221 -2.27 -3.37 23.37
N GLN A 222 -3.01 -2.36 22.93
CA GLN A 222 -3.59 -2.33 21.58
C GLN A 222 -2.50 -2.26 20.51
N ALA A 223 -1.45 -1.47 20.75
CA ALA A 223 -0.29 -1.42 19.86
C ALA A 223 0.35 -2.82 19.69
N LEU A 224 0.58 -3.53 20.79
CA LEU A 224 1.14 -4.88 20.76
C LEU A 224 0.26 -5.86 19.98
N GLU A 225 -1.07 -5.80 20.14
CA GLU A 225 -2.01 -6.64 19.39
C GLU A 225 -1.97 -6.33 17.89
N CYS A 226 -1.91 -5.05 17.52
CA CYS A 226 -1.79 -4.62 16.13
C CYS A 226 -0.48 -5.11 15.51
N TYR A 227 0.65 -4.89 16.17
CA TYR A 227 1.95 -5.40 15.69
C TYR A 227 1.96 -6.92 15.60
N ARG A 228 1.35 -7.64 16.55
CA ARG A 228 1.27 -9.10 16.48
C ARG A 228 0.50 -9.54 15.24
N ASN A 229 -0.61 -8.89 14.91
CA ASN A 229 -1.41 -9.22 13.73
C ASN A 229 -0.65 -9.00 12.41
N GLY A 230 0.10 -7.90 12.29
CA GLY A 230 0.96 -7.65 11.13
C GLY A 230 2.16 -8.61 11.07
N ALA A 231 2.81 -8.84 12.21
CA ALA A 231 4.01 -9.67 12.28
C ALA A 231 3.74 -11.13 11.91
N LEU A 232 2.58 -11.67 12.34
CA LEU A 232 2.10 -13.01 11.98
C LEU A 232 1.60 -13.11 10.52
N ARG A 233 1.61 -12.01 9.76
CA ARG A 233 1.36 -11.98 8.32
C ARG A 233 2.63 -11.66 7.52
N GLY A 234 3.79 -11.67 8.18
CA GLY A 234 5.09 -11.48 7.53
C GLY A 234 5.59 -10.05 7.47
N ASP A 235 4.88 -9.07 8.05
CA ASP A 235 5.33 -7.68 8.06
C ASP A 235 6.61 -7.51 8.90
N ALA A 236 7.71 -7.15 8.25
CA ALA A 236 9.01 -7.03 8.89
C ALA A 236 9.10 -5.86 9.89
N ASN A 237 8.35 -4.78 9.67
CA ASN A 237 8.30 -3.64 10.60
C ASN A 237 7.49 -3.98 11.85
N ALA A 238 6.37 -4.66 11.69
CA ALA A 238 5.58 -5.17 12.80
C ALA A 238 6.37 -6.20 13.61
N GLN A 239 7.13 -7.09 12.95
CA GLN A 239 8.07 -8.02 13.63
C GLN A 239 9.14 -7.25 14.41
N PHE A 240 9.72 -6.20 13.82
CA PHE A 240 10.68 -5.35 14.52
C PHE A 240 10.05 -4.69 15.76
N ASN A 241 8.85 -4.12 15.62
CA ASN A 241 8.12 -3.47 16.72
C ASN A 241 7.70 -4.46 17.82
N MET A 242 7.34 -5.70 17.46
CA MET A 242 7.19 -6.79 18.43
C MET A 242 8.48 -7.02 19.23
N GLY A 243 9.63 -7.01 18.56
CA GLY A 243 10.94 -7.09 19.20
C GLY A 243 11.19 -5.95 20.19
N VAL A 244 10.88 -4.71 19.79
CA VAL A 244 11.00 -3.52 20.64
C VAL A 244 10.09 -3.60 21.86
N PHE A 245 8.83 -3.99 21.69
CA PHE A 245 7.86 -4.08 22.79
C PHE A 245 8.27 -5.12 23.84
N TYR A 246 8.74 -6.30 23.41
CA TYR A 246 9.30 -7.28 24.33
C TYR A 246 10.61 -6.83 24.96
N LEU A 247 11.48 -6.11 24.25
CA LEU A 247 12.73 -5.60 24.82
C LEU A 247 12.49 -4.55 25.90
N THR A 248 11.44 -3.75 25.77
CA THR A 248 11.14 -2.61 26.64
C THR A 248 10.06 -2.91 27.69
N GLY A 249 9.32 -4.00 27.54
CA GLY A 249 8.17 -4.31 28.39
C GLY A 249 6.98 -3.37 28.16
N ARG A 250 6.83 -2.83 26.94
CA ARG A 250 5.65 -2.04 26.57
C ARG A 250 4.48 -2.96 26.24
N GLY A 251 3.35 -2.76 26.90
CA GLY A 251 2.15 -3.60 26.72
C GLY A 251 2.36 -5.09 27.10
N THR A 252 3.50 -5.41 27.71
CA THR A 252 3.91 -6.79 28.04
C THR A 252 5.00 -6.78 29.12
N VAL A 253 5.50 -7.95 29.52
CA VAL A 253 6.67 -8.06 30.40
C VAL A 253 7.94 -8.10 29.56
N GLU A 254 8.99 -7.42 30.02
CA GLU A 254 10.32 -7.47 29.38
C GLU A 254 10.75 -8.93 29.15
N ASN A 255 11.11 -9.25 27.92
CA ASN A 255 11.52 -10.59 27.51
C ASN A 255 12.53 -10.51 26.36
N ARG A 256 13.81 -10.57 26.71
CA ARG A 256 14.92 -10.47 25.75
C ARG A 256 15.03 -11.66 24.80
N VAL A 257 14.58 -12.84 25.22
CA VAL A 257 14.53 -14.04 24.38
C VAL A 257 13.52 -13.86 23.26
N LYS A 258 12.30 -13.41 23.59
CA LYS A 258 11.27 -13.09 22.60
C LYS A 258 11.65 -11.91 21.73
N ALA A 259 12.26 -10.87 22.31
CA ALA A 259 12.77 -9.74 21.55
C ALA A 259 13.79 -10.19 20.50
N PHE A 260 14.76 -11.02 20.88
CA PHE A 260 15.74 -11.59 19.96
C PHE A 260 15.07 -12.40 18.83
N ALA A 261 14.09 -13.24 19.16
CA ALA A 261 13.39 -14.05 18.18
C ALA A 261 12.67 -13.20 17.12
N TRP A 262 11.95 -12.16 17.56
CA TRP A 262 11.27 -11.22 16.67
C TRP A 262 12.24 -10.38 15.84
N PHE A 263 13.33 -9.86 16.42
CA PHE A 263 14.34 -9.14 15.65
C PHE A 263 15.05 -10.04 14.63
N SER A 264 15.27 -11.31 14.94
CA SER A 264 15.86 -12.27 14.00
C SER A 264 14.95 -12.48 12.80
N LEU A 265 13.64 -12.65 13.06
CA LEU A 265 12.64 -12.80 12.01
C LEU A 265 12.50 -11.53 11.15
N ALA A 266 12.49 -10.35 11.79
CA ALA A 266 12.45 -9.06 11.10
C ALA A 266 13.67 -8.85 10.19
N ALA A 267 14.87 -9.23 10.66
CA ALA A 267 16.10 -9.14 9.88
C ALA A 267 16.09 -10.07 8.67
N GLU A 268 15.57 -11.29 8.83
CA GLU A 268 15.37 -12.25 7.74
C GLU A 268 14.40 -11.74 6.69
N ASN A 269 13.35 -11.03 7.11
CA ASN A 269 12.36 -10.40 6.24
C ASN A 269 12.77 -8.98 5.78
N GLY A 270 14.06 -8.62 5.89
CA GLY A 270 14.63 -7.44 5.24
C GLY A 270 14.60 -6.14 6.05
N GLN A 271 14.20 -6.16 7.32
CA GLN A 271 14.31 -4.99 8.18
C GLN A 271 15.77 -4.81 8.65
N ALA A 272 16.48 -3.91 7.99
CA ALA A 272 17.90 -3.60 8.20
C ALA A 272 18.27 -3.27 9.65
N ASP A 273 17.41 -2.53 10.37
CA ASP A 273 17.70 -2.13 11.76
C ASP A 273 17.59 -3.30 12.74
N ALA A 274 16.86 -4.37 12.37
CA ALA A 274 16.68 -5.53 13.23
C ALA A 274 17.99 -6.31 13.43
N ALA A 275 18.83 -6.42 12.40
CA ALA A 275 20.10 -7.15 12.47
C ALA A 275 21.04 -6.57 13.54
N ARG A 276 21.05 -5.25 13.71
CA ARG A 276 21.82 -4.58 14.77
C ARG A 276 21.33 -5.00 16.16
N ASN A 277 20.03 -5.06 16.36
CA ASN A 277 19.44 -5.48 17.64
C ASN A 277 19.73 -6.96 17.93
N VAL A 278 19.71 -7.82 16.91
CA VAL A 278 20.15 -9.22 17.03
C VAL A 278 21.60 -9.31 17.50
N GLU A 279 22.52 -8.55 16.88
CA GLU A 279 23.94 -8.57 17.27
C GLU A 279 24.19 -8.09 18.69
N ILE A 280 23.46 -7.05 19.13
CA ILE A 280 23.54 -6.53 20.50
C ILE A 280 23.05 -7.60 21.48
N LEU A 281 21.83 -8.10 21.28
CA LEU A 281 21.23 -9.09 22.18
C LEU A 281 22.04 -10.40 22.21
N LYS A 282 22.64 -10.81 21.09
CA LYS A 282 23.52 -11.99 21.07
C LYS A 282 24.73 -11.87 22.01
N LYS A 283 25.21 -10.66 22.28
CA LYS A 283 26.32 -10.42 23.22
C LYS A 283 25.85 -10.37 24.67
N GLU A 284 24.58 -10.04 24.90
CA GLU A 284 24.00 -9.89 26.24
C GLU A 284 23.37 -11.18 26.77
N LEU A 285 22.80 -12.00 25.88
CA LEU A 285 22.14 -13.26 26.23
C LEU A 285 23.16 -14.35 26.55
N THR A 286 22.86 -15.14 27.58
CA THR A 286 23.59 -16.38 27.88
C THR A 286 23.41 -17.42 26.77
N GLY A 287 24.30 -18.42 26.71
CA GLY A 287 24.18 -19.49 25.72
C GLY A 287 22.85 -20.26 25.79
N THR A 288 22.28 -20.41 26.98
CA THR A 288 20.95 -21.03 27.16
C THR A 288 19.83 -20.14 26.62
N GLU A 289 19.87 -18.84 26.89
CA GLU A 289 18.87 -17.91 26.38
C GLU A 289 18.93 -17.77 24.85
N GLN A 290 20.13 -17.80 24.27
CA GLN A 290 20.30 -17.83 22.81
C GLN A 290 19.66 -19.09 22.21
N ALA A 291 19.90 -20.27 22.81
CA ALA A 291 19.29 -21.51 22.36
C ALA A 291 17.76 -21.48 22.47
N MET A 292 17.22 -20.87 23.53
CA MET A 292 15.77 -20.66 23.67
C MET A 292 15.23 -19.71 22.60
N ALA A 293 15.95 -18.62 22.31
CA ALA A 293 15.53 -17.65 21.31
C ALA A 293 15.53 -18.24 19.90
N ASP A 294 16.50 -19.10 19.59
CA ASP A 294 16.54 -19.86 18.33
C ASP A 294 15.35 -20.81 18.21
N VAL A 295 14.90 -21.44 19.31
CA VAL A 295 13.69 -22.28 19.33
C VAL A 295 12.44 -21.43 19.08
N GLU A 296 12.27 -20.33 19.82
CA GLU A 296 11.15 -19.40 19.65
C GLU A 296 11.07 -18.90 18.20
N ALA A 297 12.20 -18.48 17.61
CA ALA A 297 12.26 -18.02 16.23
C ALA A 297 11.85 -19.13 15.24
N ARG A 298 12.22 -20.40 15.48
CA ARG A 298 11.76 -21.52 14.63
C ARG A 298 10.26 -21.76 14.75
N GLU A 299 9.70 -21.62 15.95
CA GLU A 299 8.24 -21.73 16.13
C GLU A 299 7.49 -20.61 15.42
N LEU A 300 7.99 -19.37 15.48
CA LEU A 300 7.42 -18.25 14.74
C LEU A 300 7.47 -18.47 13.22
N ARG A 301 8.60 -18.92 12.66
CA ARG A 301 8.71 -19.29 11.23
C ARG A 301 7.69 -20.35 10.84
N ARG A 302 7.51 -21.38 11.68
CA ARG A 302 6.50 -22.41 11.46
C ARG A 302 5.08 -21.85 11.42
N GLN A 303 4.75 -20.88 12.28
CA GLN A 303 3.45 -20.21 12.25
C GLN A 303 3.24 -19.40 10.97
N LEU A 304 4.32 -18.86 10.39
CA LEU A 304 4.32 -18.10 9.13
C LEU A 304 4.39 -18.98 7.87
N GLY A 305 4.59 -20.29 8.01
CA GLY A 305 4.77 -21.19 6.86
C GLY A 305 6.13 -21.06 6.17
N GLN A 306 7.14 -20.56 6.89
CA GLN A 306 8.53 -20.37 6.44
C GLN A 306 9.44 -21.54 6.85
#